data_AF-A0A0G1Z433-F1
#
_entry.id   AF-A0A0G1Z433-F1
#
_cell.length_a   1.000
_cell.length_b   1.000
_cell.length_c   1.000
_cell.angle_alpha   90.00
_cell.angle_beta   90.00
_cell.angle_gamma   90.00
#
_symmetry.space_group_name_H-M   'P 1'
#
loop_
_entity.id
_entity.type
_entity.pdbx_description
1 polymer ?
#
loop_
_entity_poly.entity_id
_entity_poly.type
_entity_poly.pdbx_seq_one_letter_code
_entity_poly.pdbx_strand_id
1 'polypeptide(L)'
;VTFRKCADSPVGVIREFIRGVAELSLAILRSLIPDGTPIFAVFGDGDEKRGRAVVKDIVDHPEIRKGGDVGSAYEVLKVESDSTDQHRALIERSVSIVPAGRPTEQYEETYQRWFRVAVQLESNCITNVVPLDAEWRRQ
;
A
#
# COMPACT_ATOMS: atom_id res chain seq x y z
N VAL A 1 7.45 -5.14 -29.65
CA VAL A 1 7.97 -4.64 -28.36
C VAL A 1 7.53 -5.62 -27.30
N THR A 2 8.45 -6.26 -26.58
CA THR A 2 8.07 -7.17 -25.48
C THR A 2 7.81 -6.31 -24.27
N PHE A 3 6.55 -6.22 -23.82
CA PHE A 3 6.24 -5.53 -22.58
C PHE A 3 6.85 -6.32 -21.41
N ARG A 4 7.55 -5.62 -20.53
CA ARG A 4 8.05 -6.18 -19.28
C ARG A 4 6.87 -6.72 -18.47
N LYS A 5 6.95 -7.98 -18.02
CA LYS A 5 5.97 -8.57 -17.09
C LYS A 5 6.41 -8.28 -15.65
N CYS A 6 5.51 -7.71 -14.85
CA CYS A 6 5.76 -7.37 -13.44
C CYS A 6 5.45 -8.54 -12.50
N ALA A 7 4.45 -9.37 -12.80
CA ALA A 7 4.14 -10.60 -12.06
C ALA A 7 3.35 -11.60 -12.90
N ASP A 8 3.14 -12.81 -12.38
CA ASP A 8 2.38 -13.86 -13.06
C ASP A 8 0.86 -13.68 -13.02
N SER A 9 0.34 -12.92 -12.05
CA SER A 9 -1.09 -12.63 -11.93
C SER A 9 -1.34 -11.28 -11.27
N PRO A 10 -2.55 -10.69 -11.44
CA PRO A 10 -2.94 -9.47 -10.74
C PRO A 10 -2.89 -9.63 -9.21
N VAL A 11 -3.34 -10.75 -8.67
CA VAL A 11 -3.28 -11.02 -7.21
C VAL A 11 -1.82 -11.07 -6.72
N GLY A 12 -0.92 -11.68 -7.50
CA GLY A 12 0.50 -11.75 -7.18
C GLY A 12 1.16 -10.37 -7.13
N VAL A 13 0.94 -9.54 -8.15
CA VAL A 13 1.52 -8.18 -8.16
C VAL A 13 0.97 -7.32 -7.03
N ILE A 14 -0.32 -7.43 -6.69
CA ILE A 14 -0.94 -6.66 -5.60
C ILE A 14 -0.29 -7.02 -4.26
N ARG A 15 -0.13 -8.32 -3.97
CA ARG A 15 0.50 -8.79 -2.72
C ARG A 15 1.94 -8.31 -2.60
N GLU A 16 2.74 -8.49 -3.65
CA GLU A 16 4.14 -8.06 -3.64
C GLU A 16 4.27 -6.53 -3.57
N PHE A 17 3.32 -5.79 -4.14
CA PHE A 17 3.31 -4.33 -4.08
C PHE A 17 3.06 -3.83 -2.65
N ILE A 18 2.07 -4.39 -1.96
CA ILE A 18 1.80 -4.05 -0.55
C ILE A 18 2.96 -4.45 0.36
N ARG A 19 3.60 -5.60 0.11
CA ARG A 19 4.85 -5.96 0.77
C ARG A 19 5.95 -4.91 0.52
N GLY A 20 6.11 -4.44 -0.71
CA GLY A 20 7.04 -3.37 -1.06
C GLY A 20 6.77 -2.06 -0.31
N VAL A 21 5.50 -1.72 -0.07
CA VAL A 21 5.11 -0.57 0.77
C VAL A 21 5.49 -0.80 2.23
N ALA A 22 5.19 -1.98 2.78
CA ALA A 22 5.52 -2.34 4.16
C ALA A 22 7.02 -2.28 4.45
N GLU A 23 7.84 -2.78 3.51
CA GLU A 23 9.30 -2.78 3.62
C GLU A 23 9.94 -1.44 3.24
N LEU A 24 9.15 -0.44 2.80
CA LEU A 24 9.63 0.81 2.19
C LEU A 24 10.66 0.55 1.08
N SER A 25 10.51 -0.57 0.37
CA SER A 25 11.49 -1.08 -0.59
C SER A 25 11.22 -0.50 -1.98
N LEU A 26 11.96 0.57 -2.30
CA LEU A 26 11.88 1.20 -3.63
C LEU A 26 12.21 0.21 -4.76
N ALA A 27 13.10 -0.77 -4.51
CA ALA A 27 13.45 -1.79 -5.49
C ALA A 27 12.27 -2.70 -5.84
N ILE A 28 11.52 -3.15 -4.81
CA ILE A 28 10.30 -3.95 -5.01
C ILE A 28 9.24 -3.09 -5.71
N LEU A 29 8.95 -1.89 -5.20
CA LEU A 29 7.92 -1.03 -5.79
C LEU A 29 8.21 -0.68 -7.26
N ARG A 30 9.47 -0.36 -7.58
CA ARG A 30 9.92 -0.08 -8.95
C ARG A 30 9.80 -1.31 -9.86
N SER A 31 9.86 -2.53 -9.31
CA SER A 31 9.80 -3.74 -10.12
C SER A 31 8.38 -4.12 -10.55
N LEU A 32 7.38 -3.55 -9.89
CA LEU A 32 5.96 -3.91 -10.01
C LEU A 32 5.11 -2.87 -10.76
N ILE A 33 5.72 -1.78 -11.23
CA ILE A 33 5.05 -0.68 -11.93
C ILE A 33 5.69 -0.46 -13.32
N PRO A 34 4.94 0.06 -14.32
CA PRO A 34 5.46 0.26 -15.68
C PRO A 34 6.67 1.18 -15.72
N ASP A 35 7.67 0.85 -16.55
CA ASP A 35 8.90 1.63 -16.69
C ASP A 35 8.61 3.10 -17.02
N GLY A 36 9.34 4.03 -16.38
CA GLY A 36 9.13 5.47 -16.51
C GLY A 36 8.04 6.05 -15.61
N THR A 37 7.13 5.25 -15.05
CA THR A 37 6.09 5.74 -14.11
C THR A 37 6.69 6.06 -12.74
N PRO A 38 6.59 7.28 -12.20
CA PRO A 38 7.04 7.57 -10.85
C PRO A 38 6.27 6.75 -9.79
N ILE A 39 6.96 6.23 -8.76
CA ILE A 39 6.32 5.38 -7.72
C ILE A 39 5.14 6.10 -7.05
N PHE A 40 5.31 7.38 -6.71
CA PHE A 40 4.23 8.13 -6.07
C PHE A 40 3.06 8.40 -7.03
N ALA A 41 3.28 8.53 -8.33
CA ALA A 41 2.21 8.75 -9.30
C ALA A 41 1.19 7.59 -9.31
N VAL A 42 1.63 6.37 -8.97
CA VAL A 42 0.75 5.19 -8.81
C VAL A 42 -0.27 5.38 -7.69
N PHE A 43 0.05 6.13 -6.63
CA PHE A 43 -0.89 6.39 -5.54
C PHE A 43 -1.75 7.65 -5.76
N GLY A 44 -1.48 8.39 -6.83
CA GLY A 44 -2.05 9.71 -7.07
C GLY A 44 -2.76 9.84 -8.42
N ASP A 45 -3.07 8.73 -9.08
CA ASP A 45 -3.70 8.73 -10.41
C ASP A 45 -2.88 9.55 -11.44
N GLY A 46 -1.56 9.36 -11.43
CA GLY A 46 -0.62 10.12 -12.26
C GLY A 46 -0.02 11.38 -11.59
N ASP A 47 -0.62 11.88 -10.51
CA ASP A 47 -0.12 13.04 -9.76
C ASP A 47 0.79 12.62 -8.58
N GLU A 48 2.09 12.87 -8.68
CA GLU A 48 3.06 12.54 -7.62
C GLU A 48 2.79 13.26 -6.29
N LYS A 49 2.34 14.51 -6.31
CA LYS A 49 2.10 15.29 -5.10
C LYS A 49 0.91 14.72 -4.34
N ARG A 50 -0.16 14.38 -5.06
CA ARG A 50 -1.31 13.66 -4.50
C ARG A 50 -0.90 12.30 -3.97
N GLY A 51 -0.10 11.55 -4.74
CA GLY A 51 0.37 10.23 -4.35
C GLY A 51 1.22 10.23 -3.08
N ARG A 52 2.09 11.22 -2.89
CA ARG A 52 2.84 11.40 -1.64
C ARG A 52 1.92 11.63 -0.44
N ALA A 53 0.81 12.37 -0.62
CA ALA A 53 -0.16 12.57 0.44
C ALA A 53 -0.89 11.26 0.80
N VAL A 54 -1.24 10.44 -0.19
CA VAL A 54 -1.85 9.12 0.02
C VAL A 54 -0.86 8.16 0.71
N VAL A 55 0.38 8.07 0.26
CA VAL A 55 1.41 7.24 0.92
C VAL A 55 1.61 7.68 2.36
N LYS A 56 1.68 9.01 2.60
CA LYS A 56 1.75 9.55 3.96
C LYS A 56 0.56 9.07 4.79
N ASP A 57 -0.66 9.20 4.31
CA ASP A 57 -1.87 8.73 5.01
C ASP A 57 -1.87 7.22 5.31
N ILE A 58 -1.28 6.41 4.43
CA ILE A 58 -1.13 4.95 4.63
C ILE A 58 -0.17 4.61 5.78
N VAL A 59 0.93 5.36 5.93
CA VAL A 59 2.00 5.04 6.89
C VAL A 59 1.96 5.86 8.17
N ASP A 60 1.33 7.04 8.16
CA ASP A 60 1.31 7.95 9.31
C ASP A 60 0.54 7.34 10.49
N HIS A 61 0.91 7.75 11.70
CA HIS A 61 0.25 7.36 12.94
C HIS A 61 0.37 8.51 13.95
N PRO A 62 -0.70 8.91 14.66
CA PRO A 62 -0.66 10.06 15.58
C PRO A 62 0.43 9.99 16.64
N GLU A 63 0.81 8.79 17.08
CA GLU A 63 1.83 8.60 18.12
C GLU A 63 3.25 9.00 17.67
N ILE A 64 3.56 8.87 16.38
CA ILE A 64 4.85 9.34 15.80
C ILE A 64 5.01 10.84 16.07
N ARG A 65 3.93 11.62 15.90
CA ARG A 65 3.94 13.08 16.09
C ARG A 65 4.12 13.50 17.55
N LYS A 66 3.84 12.60 18.50
CA LYS A 66 4.07 12.80 19.92
C LYS A 66 5.48 12.38 20.36
N GLY A 67 6.27 11.80 19.45
CA GLY A 67 7.61 11.27 19.75
C GLY A 67 7.62 9.83 20.26
N GLY A 68 6.52 9.07 20.07
CA GLY A 68 6.51 7.63 20.30
C GLY A 68 7.05 6.86 19.11
N ASP A 69 7.26 5.56 19.30
CA ASP A 69 7.71 4.64 18.24
C ASP A 69 6.52 3.82 17.72
N VAL A 70 6.47 3.64 16.40
CA VAL A 70 5.39 2.92 15.73
C VAL A 70 5.95 2.02 14.64
N GLY A 71 5.83 0.71 14.85
CA GLY A 71 6.00 -0.29 13.80
C GLY A 71 4.69 -0.52 13.05
N SER A 72 4.73 -0.75 11.74
CA SER A 72 3.56 -1.12 10.93
C SER A 72 3.88 -2.33 10.05
N ALA A 73 3.01 -3.33 10.08
CA ALA A 73 3.00 -4.45 9.14
C ALA A 73 1.71 -4.42 8.32
N TYR A 74 1.76 -4.90 7.08
CA TYR A 74 0.62 -4.88 6.17
C TYR A 74 0.40 -6.26 5.56
N GLU A 75 -0.86 -6.68 5.46
CA GLU A 75 -1.26 -7.95 4.84
C GLU A 75 -2.45 -7.74 3.89
N VAL A 76 -2.44 -8.44 2.75
CA VAL A 76 -3.58 -8.45 1.82
C VAL A 76 -4.50 -9.62 2.18
N LEU A 77 -5.56 -9.32 2.92
CA LEU A 77 -6.54 -10.32 3.37
C LEU A 77 -7.42 -10.84 2.23
N LYS A 78 -7.80 -9.95 1.31
CA LYS A 78 -8.74 -10.27 0.23
C LYS A 78 -8.42 -9.49 -1.03
N VAL A 79 -8.58 -10.13 -2.19
CA VAL A 79 -8.56 -9.47 -3.49
C VAL A 79 -9.80 -9.90 -4.28
N GLU A 80 -10.58 -8.93 -4.75
CA GLU A 80 -11.78 -9.11 -5.57
C GLU A 80 -11.56 -8.47 -6.94
N SER A 81 -12.07 -9.09 -8.01
CA SER A 81 -12.08 -8.46 -9.34
C SER A 81 -13.32 -7.59 -9.48
N ASP A 82 -13.14 -6.32 -9.85
CA ASP A 82 -14.23 -5.44 -10.26
C ASP A 82 -14.43 -5.46 -11.78
N SER A 83 -13.32 -5.43 -12.51
CA SER A 83 -13.25 -5.60 -13.97
C SER A 83 -12.02 -6.44 -14.33
N THR A 84 -11.70 -6.53 -15.62
CA THR A 84 -10.51 -7.25 -16.10
C THR A 84 -9.22 -6.62 -15.60
N ASP A 85 -9.17 -5.28 -15.48
CA ASP A 85 -7.99 -4.47 -15.14
C ASP A 85 -8.09 -3.80 -13.76
N GLN A 86 -9.25 -3.88 -13.08
CA GLN A 86 -9.48 -3.28 -11.78
C GLN A 86 -9.80 -4.34 -10.73
N HIS A 87 -9.13 -4.22 -9.59
CA HIS A 87 -9.30 -5.07 -8.43
C HIS A 87 -9.58 -4.23 -7.18
N ARG A 88 -10.22 -4.85 -6.20
CA ARG A 88 -10.32 -4.33 -4.83
C ARG A 88 -9.49 -5.20 -3.90
N ALA A 89 -8.61 -4.59 -3.13
CA ALA A 89 -7.80 -5.26 -2.13
C ALA A 89 -8.21 -4.80 -0.73
N LEU A 90 -8.57 -5.73 0.15
CA LEU A 90 -8.70 -5.48 1.57
C LEU A 90 -7.33 -5.65 2.20
N ILE A 91 -6.80 -4.55 2.73
CA ILE A 91 -5.50 -4.53 3.39
C ILE A 91 -5.72 -4.41 4.88
N GLU A 92 -5.08 -5.28 5.64
CA GLU A 92 -4.92 -5.15 7.07
C GLU A 92 -3.59 -4.46 7.38
N ARG A 93 -3.62 -3.54 8.35
CA ARG A 93 -2.47 -2.86 8.92
C ARG A 93 -2.44 -3.18 10.41
N SER A 94 -1.40 -3.89 10.83
CA SER A 94 -1.12 -4.17 12.24
C SER A 94 -0.05 -3.20 12.71
N VAL A 95 -0.35 -2.39 13.72
CA VAL A 95 0.59 -1.43 14.30
C VAL A 95 1.01 -1.83 15.71
N SER A 96 2.31 -1.78 15.96
CA SER A 96 2.88 -1.88 17.31
C SER A 96 3.30 -0.48 17.75
N ILE A 97 2.87 -0.07 18.94
CA ILE A 97 3.00 1.30 19.42
C ILE A 97 3.72 1.29 20.77
N VAL A 98 4.81 2.04 20.86
CA VAL A 98 5.48 2.40 22.11
C VAL A 98 5.24 3.89 22.37
N PRO A 99 4.37 4.26 23.33
CA PRO A 99 3.98 5.64 23.51
C PRO A 99 5.13 6.54 23.98
N ALA A 100 5.05 7.81 23.63
CA ALA A 100 6.01 8.81 24.11
C ALA A 100 6.03 8.86 25.65
N GLY A 101 7.23 8.79 26.23
CA GLY A 101 7.41 8.82 27.69
C GLY A 101 7.01 7.55 28.44
N ARG A 102 6.56 6.49 27.75
CA ARG A 102 6.18 5.20 28.34
C ARG A 102 6.87 4.04 27.61
N PRO A 103 8.23 3.96 27.63
CA PRO A 103 9.00 3.03 26.80
C PRO A 103 8.82 1.54 27.19
N THR A 104 8.25 1.27 28.36
CA THR A 104 7.94 -0.09 28.83
C THR A 104 6.54 -0.55 28.44
N GLU A 105 5.69 0.36 27.94
CA GLU A 105 4.34 0.03 27.49
C GLU A 105 4.35 -0.18 25.98
N GLN A 106 3.77 -1.30 25.54
CA GLN A 106 3.56 -1.60 24.12
C GLN A 106 2.10 -2.01 23.92
N TYR A 107 1.47 -1.45 22.89
CA TYR A 107 0.11 -1.81 22.48
C TYR A 107 0.10 -2.19 21.01
N GLU A 108 -0.83 -3.07 20.66
CA GLU A 108 -1.09 -3.45 19.28
C GLU A 108 -2.48 -2.96 18.88
N GLU A 109 -2.57 -2.42 17.66
CA GLU A 109 -3.85 -2.08 17.06
C GLU A 109 -3.90 -2.63 15.63
N THR A 110 -5.07 -3.15 15.25
CA THR A 110 -5.29 -3.70 13.91
C THR A 110 -6.35 -2.87 13.20
N TYR A 111 -6.05 -2.56 11.95
CA TYR A 111 -6.87 -1.73 11.09
C TYR A 111 -7.09 -2.39 9.75
N GLN A 112 -8.23 -2.17 9.13
CA GLN A 112 -8.51 -2.64 7.77
C GLN A 112 -9.00 -1.50 6.88
N ARG A 113 -8.64 -1.56 5.60
CA ARG A 113 -9.08 -0.59 4.60
C ARG A 113 -9.11 -1.19 3.20
N TRP A 114 -10.13 -0.84 2.43
CA TRP A 114 -10.19 -1.22 1.02
C TRP A 114 -9.43 -0.25 0.12
N PHE A 115 -8.76 -0.81 -0.87
CA PHE A 115 -8.09 -0.07 -1.94
C PHE A 115 -8.56 -0.59 -3.30
N ARG A 116 -8.76 0.31 -4.25
CA ARG A 116 -8.87 -0.02 -5.66
C ARG A 116 -7.47 -0.08 -6.25
N VAL A 117 -7.19 -1.13 -7.00
CA VAL A 117 -5.90 -1.37 -7.63
C VAL A 117 -6.09 -1.64 -9.11
N ALA A 118 -5.48 -0.80 -9.94
CA ALA A 118 -5.47 -0.95 -11.38
C ALA A 118 -4.22 -1.70 -11.82
N VAL A 119 -4.40 -2.70 -12.69
CA VAL A 119 -3.34 -3.58 -13.19
C VAL A 119 -3.42 -3.63 -14.72
N GLN A 120 -2.28 -3.44 -15.38
CA GLN A 120 -2.19 -3.58 -16.83
C GLN A 120 -2.32 -5.06 -17.24
N LEU A 121 -3.25 -5.36 -18.14
CA LEU A 121 -3.67 -6.73 -18.49
C LEU A 121 -2.55 -7.65 -18.99
N GLU A 122 -1.68 -7.16 -19.86
CA GLU A 122 -0.66 -8.01 -20.52
C GLU A 122 0.60 -8.20 -19.65
N SER A 123 0.93 -7.20 -18.84
CA SER A 123 2.17 -7.14 -18.07
C SER A 123 1.98 -7.42 -16.57
N ASN A 124 0.73 -7.41 -16.08
CA ASN A 124 0.40 -7.42 -14.65
C ASN A 124 1.15 -6.36 -13.84
N CYS A 125 1.39 -5.17 -14.42
CA CYS A 125 2.02 -4.07 -13.69
C CYS A 125 0.95 -3.20 -13.01
N ILE A 126 1.22 -2.76 -11.77
CA ILE A 126 0.35 -1.84 -11.04
C ILE A 126 0.45 -0.47 -11.68
N THR A 127 -0.68 0.08 -12.10
CA THR A 127 -0.77 1.42 -12.70
C THR A 127 -1.38 2.45 -11.75
N ASN A 128 -2.24 2.01 -10.82
CA ASN A 128 -2.89 2.89 -9.87
C ASN A 128 -3.28 2.15 -8.58
N VAL A 129 -3.21 2.82 -7.43
CA VAL A 129 -3.68 2.34 -6.12
C VAL A 129 -4.35 3.50 -5.40
N VAL A 130 -5.65 3.37 -5.14
CA VAL A 130 -6.47 4.43 -4.54
C VAL A 130 -7.27 3.87 -3.37
N PRO A 131 -7.26 4.50 -2.18
CA PRO A 131 -8.13 4.08 -1.09
C PRO A 131 -9.61 4.24 -1.48
N LEU A 132 -10.43 3.24 -1.15
CA LEU A 132 -11.88 3.27 -1.34
C LEU A 132 -12.61 3.82 -0.12
N ASP A 133 -12.09 3.53 1.07
CA ASP A 133 -12.57 4.09 2.32
C ASP A 133 -11.80 5.39 2.65
N ALA A 134 -12.46 6.34 3.30
CA ALA A 134 -11.82 7.59 3.75
C ALA A 134 -10.74 7.36 4.82
N GLU A 135 -10.93 6.35 5.68
CA GLU A 135 -10.10 6.10 6.85
C GLU A 135 -9.87 4.60 7.07
N TRP A 136 -8.84 4.29 7.86
CA TRP A 136 -8.59 2.95 8.38
C TRP A 136 -9.64 2.59 9.45
N ARG A 137 -10.28 1.42 9.33
CA ARG A 137 -11.27 0.94 10.31
C ARG A 137 -10.62 0.03 11.33
N ARG A 138 -10.68 0.40 12.61
CA ARG A 138 -10.24 -0.45 13.73
C ARG A 138 -11.07 -1.73 13.78
N GLN A 139 -10.40 -2.87 14.00
CA GLN A 139 -11.04 -4.17 14.23
C GLN A 139 -11.21 -4.45 15.72
#